data_AF-A0A929K4P6-F1
#
_entry.id   AF-A0A929K4P6-F1
#
_cell.length_a   1.000
_cell.length_b   1.000
_cell.length_c   1.000
_cell.angle_alpha   90.00
_cell.angle_beta   90.00
_cell.angle_gamma   90.00
#
_symmetry.space_group_name_H-M   'P 1'
#
loop_
_entity.id
_entity.type
_entity.pdbx_description
1 polymer ?
#
loop_
_entity_poly.entity_id
_entity_poly.type
_entity_poly.pdbx_seq_one_letter_code
_entity_poly.pdbx_strand_id
1 'polypeptide(L)'
;MIYLAEKHGLKTIEVPITEIYVEDGSTLNPWRHGFGNLGTIIAWVSEKRPLFFFGIAGAVFTIIGLILGANVLYVANAGRGVAVGSALASVLFIVIGVFSMFTGLILNEIAKGKEEKKNKEIRT
;
A
#
# COMPACT_ATOMS: atom_id res chain seq x y z
N MET A 1 12.38 -20.57 -8.57
CA MET A 1 13.40 -21.60 -8.87
C MET A 1 14.78 -20.98 -9.02
N ILE A 2 14.98 -20.01 -9.93
CA ILE A 2 16.27 -19.31 -10.10
C ILE A 2 16.76 -18.65 -8.81
N TYR A 3 15.88 -17.92 -8.11
CA TYR A 3 16.18 -17.31 -6.81
C TYR A 3 16.67 -18.31 -5.74
N LEU A 4 16.14 -19.54 -5.72
CA LEU A 4 16.57 -20.57 -4.77
C LEU A 4 17.96 -21.11 -5.13
N ALA A 5 18.25 -21.25 -6.42
CA ALA A 5 19.53 -21.75 -6.92
C ALA A 5 20.67 -20.76 -6.63
N GLU A 6 20.42 -19.46 -6.81
CA GLU A 6 21.36 -18.39 -6.46
C GLU A 6 21.66 -18.37 -4.96
N LYS A 7 20.63 -18.51 -4.11
CA LYS A 7 20.79 -18.55 -2.65
C LYS A 7 21.65 -19.74 -2.17
N HIS A 8 21.75 -20.82 -2.96
CA HIS A 8 22.57 -21.99 -2.66
C HIS A 8 23.89 -22.04 -3.47
N GLY A 9 24.26 -20.94 -4.13
CA GLY A 9 25.53 -20.82 -4.86
C GLY A 9 25.62 -21.68 -6.13
N LEU A 10 24.49 -22.08 -6.70
CA LEU A 10 24.45 -22.89 -7.90
C LEU A 10 24.66 -22.02 -9.14
N LYS A 11 25.51 -22.50 -10.06
CA LYS A 11 25.81 -21.82 -11.32
C LYS A 11 24.63 -21.98 -12.28
N THR A 12 24.04 -20.87 -12.70
CA THR A 12 22.86 -20.88 -13.57
C THR A 12 23.28 -20.39 -14.96
N ILE A 13 22.84 -21.07 -16.01
CA ILE A 13 23.01 -20.67 -17.41
C ILE A 13 21.63 -20.61 -18.04
N GLU A 14 21.29 -19.45 -18.60
CA GLU A 14 20.10 -19.30 -19.43
C GLU A 14 20.44 -19.71 -20.86
N VAL A 15 19.71 -20.70 -21.37
CA VAL A 15 19.80 -21.11 -22.77
C VAL A 15 18.68 -20.40 -23.51
N PRO A 16 18.96 -19.57 -24.53
CA PRO A 16 17.91 -18.90 -25.28
C PRO A 16 17.11 -19.93 -26.07
N ILE A 17 15.79 -19.90 -25.90
CA ILE A 17 14.84 -20.74 -26.64
C ILE A 17 14.00 -19.78 -27.49
N THR A 18 14.02 -19.99 -28.82
CA THR A 18 13.23 -19.19 -29.76
C THR A 18 11.98 -19.99 -30.14
N GLU A 19 10.90 -19.84 -29.37
CA GLU A 19 9.56 -20.25 -29.79
C GLU A 19 8.78 -19.01 -30.22
N ILE A 20 8.49 -18.92 -31.51
CA ILE A 20 7.63 -17.89 -32.07
C ILE A 20 6.21 -18.44 -32.02
N TYR A 21 5.42 -18.00 -31.04
CA TYR A 21 3.99 -18.30 -30.96
C TYR A 21 3.28 -17.49 -32.05
N VAL A 22 2.88 -18.14 -33.14
CA VAL A 22 2.32 -17.51 -34.35
C VAL A 22 0.80 -17.27 -34.23
N GLU A 23 0.13 -17.85 -33.24
CA GLU A 23 -1.31 -17.67 -33.00
C GLU A 23 -1.62 -17.26 -31.56
N ASP A 24 -2.55 -16.30 -31.46
CA ASP A 24 -3.19 -15.72 -30.27
C ASP A 24 -2.28 -15.03 -29.23
N GLY A 25 -2.07 -13.74 -29.44
CA GLY A 25 -1.62 -12.83 -28.39
C GLY A 25 -2.54 -12.88 -27.16
N SER A 26 -1.93 -12.82 -25.97
CA SER A 26 -2.54 -12.82 -24.62
C SER A 26 -4.07 -12.64 -24.59
N THR A 27 -4.79 -13.73 -24.37
CA THR A 27 -6.25 -13.77 -24.18
C THR A 27 -6.75 -13.07 -22.91
N LEU A 28 -5.85 -12.61 -22.02
CA LEU A 28 -6.23 -11.82 -20.85
C LEU A 28 -6.21 -10.32 -21.13
N ASN A 29 -7.34 -9.67 -20.79
CA ASN A 29 -7.46 -8.22 -20.76
C ASN A 29 -6.32 -7.61 -19.91
N PRO A 30 -5.39 -6.82 -20.50
CA PRO A 30 -4.21 -6.28 -19.82
C PRO A 30 -4.57 -5.51 -18.55
N TRP A 31 -5.71 -4.82 -18.55
CA TRP A 31 -6.22 -4.12 -17.38
C TRP A 31 -6.59 -5.09 -16.25
N ARG A 32 -7.34 -6.16 -16.55
CA ARG A 32 -7.75 -7.15 -15.54
C ARG A 32 -6.53 -7.88 -14.96
N HIS A 33 -5.54 -8.18 -15.79
CA HIS A 33 -4.34 -8.86 -15.35
C HIS A 33 -3.43 -7.94 -14.51
N GLY A 34 -3.27 -6.68 -14.93
CA GLY A 34 -2.51 -5.67 -14.19
C GLY A 34 -3.11 -5.33 -12.82
N PHE A 35 -4.42 -5.11 -12.75
CA PHE A 35 -5.12 -4.88 -11.48
C PHE A 35 -5.09 -6.11 -10.55
N GLY A 36 -5.12 -7.32 -11.10
CA GLY A 36 -4.95 -8.56 -10.33
C GLY A 36 -3.60 -8.60 -9.61
N ASN A 37 -2.51 -8.28 -10.33
CA ASN A 37 -1.17 -8.29 -9.75
C ASN A 37 -0.97 -7.18 -8.70
N LEU A 38 -1.52 -5.98 -8.93
CA LEU A 38 -1.53 -4.90 -7.93
C LEU A 38 -2.26 -5.31 -6.65
N GLY A 39 -3.43 -5.93 -6.77
CA GLY A 39 -4.18 -6.46 -5.64
C GLY A 39 -3.38 -7.47 -4.82
N THR A 40 -2.67 -8.39 -5.50
CA THR A 40 -1.78 -9.35 -4.82
C THR A 40 -0.65 -8.67 -4.07
N ILE A 41 0.01 -7.67 -4.68
CA ILE A 41 1.10 -6.93 -4.03
C ILE A 41 0.58 -6.17 -2.81
N ILE A 42 -0.56 -5.48 -2.93
CA ILE A 42 -1.19 -4.75 -1.82
C ILE A 42 -1.53 -5.71 -0.67
N ALA A 43 -2.14 -6.86 -0.97
CA ALA A 43 -2.45 -7.87 0.03
C ALA A 43 -1.18 -8.36 0.75
N TRP A 44 -0.13 -8.66 0.00
CA TRP A 44 1.13 -9.15 0.54
C TRP A 44 1.87 -8.12 1.40
N VAL A 45 1.88 -6.86 0.97
CA VAL A 45 2.48 -5.75 1.73
C VAL A 45 1.67 -5.46 2.99
N SER A 46 0.34 -5.48 2.91
CA SER A 46 -0.55 -5.34 4.06
C SER A 46 -0.35 -6.45 5.08
N GLU A 47 -0.01 -7.66 4.65
CA GLU A 47 0.22 -8.80 5.53
C GLU A 47 1.62 -8.76 6.19
N LYS A 48 2.65 -8.35 5.45
CA LYS A 48 4.03 -8.31 5.97
C LYS A 48 4.37 -7.06 6.77
N ARG A 49 3.87 -5.90 6.37
CA ARG A 49 4.17 -4.60 7.02
C ARG A 49 2.93 -3.69 7.01
N PRO A 50 1.88 -4.06 7.76
CA PRO A 50 0.62 -3.31 7.79
C PRO A 50 0.81 -1.83 8.16
N LEU A 51 1.69 -1.53 9.13
CA LEU A 51 1.96 -0.16 9.55
C LEU A 51 2.46 0.72 8.41
N PHE A 52 3.33 0.18 7.54
CA PHE A 52 3.94 0.96 6.47
C PHE A 52 2.90 1.28 5.39
N PHE A 53 2.05 0.32 5.04
CA PHE A 53 1.01 0.51 4.03
C PHE A 53 -0.06 1.51 4.49
N PHE A 54 -0.71 1.22 5.62
CA PHE A 54 -1.77 2.06 6.16
C PHE A 54 -1.27 3.40 6.70
N GLY A 55 -0.03 3.44 7.19
CA GLY A 55 0.64 4.65 7.64
C GLY A 55 0.95 5.60 6.49
N ILE A 56 1.51 5.12 5.38
CA ILE A 56 1.76 5.95 4.19
C ILE A 56 0.44 6.43 3.59
N ALA A 57 -0.52 5.52 3.38
CA ALA A 57 -1.82 5.90 2.85
C ALA A 57 -2.49 6.95 3.73
N GLY A 58 -2.46 6.75 5.06
CA GLY A 58 -2.98 7.69 6.03
C GLY A 58 -2.27 9.05 5.97
N ALA A 59 -0.93 9.05 5.92
CA ALA A 59 -0.13 10.26 5.82
C ALA A 59 -0.43 11.07 4.56
N VAL A 60 -0.59 10.40 3.41
CA VAL A 60 -0.96 11.06 2.15
C VAL A 60 -2.32 11.76 2.30
N PHE A 61 -3.34 11.07 2.83
CA PHE A 61 -4.65 11.68 3.05
C PHE A 61 -4.61 12.83 4.06
N THR A 62 -3.88 12.68 5.16
CA THR A 62 -3.73 13.76 6.15
C THR A 62 -3.02 14.98 5.55
N ILE A 63 -1.96 14.80 4.77
CA ILE A 63 -1.26 15.91 4.10
C ILE A 63 -2.18 16.64 3.12
N ILE A 64 -2.94 15.90 2.30
CA ILE A 64 -3.92 16.49 1.38
C ILE A 64 -4.97 17.29 2.16
N GLY A 65 -5.49 16.72 3.24
CA GLY A 65 -6.43 17.39 4.12
C GLY A 65 -5.86 18.67 4.73
N LEU A 66 -4.61 18.65 5.21
CA LEU A 66 -3.94 19.82 5.78
C LEU A 66 -3.73 20.93 4.74
N ILE A 67 -3.37 20.58 3.50
CA ILE A 67 -3.22 21.56 2.41
C ILE A 67 -4.57 22.24 2.11
N LEU A 68 -5.65 21.45 2.03
CA LEU A 68 -7.00 21.99 1.84
C LEU A 68 -7.42 22.86 3.02
N GLY A 69 -7.15 22.44 4.25
CA GLY A 69 -7.45 23.22 5.46
C GLY A 69 -6.68 24.54 5.51
N ALA A 70 -5.40 24.52 5.14
CA ALA A 70 -4.58 25.73 5.04
C ALA A 70 -5.13 26.70 3.97
N ASN A 71 -5.60 26.17 2.84
CA ASN A 71 -6.24 26.97 1.80
C ASN A 71 -7.54 27.63 2.31
N VAL A 72 -8.36 26.89 3.07
CA VAL A 72 -9.59 27.41 3.68
C VAL A 72 -9.28 28.57 4.63
N LEU A 73 -8.26 28.42 5.49
CA LEU A 73 -7.83 29.48 6.40
C LEU A 73 -7.33 30.72 5.64
N TYR A 74 -6.58 30.52 4.56
CA TYR A 74 -6.11 31.60 3.71
C TYR A 74 -7.27 32.38 3.07
N VAL A 75 -8.27 31.68 2.51
CA VAL A 75 -9.44 32.30 1.88
C VAL A 75 -10.30 33.04 2.91
N ALA A 76 -10.47 32.46 4.10
CA ALA A 76 -11.20 33.08 5.19
C ALA A 76 -10.53 34.37 5.67
N ASN A 77 -9.19 34.36 5.82
CA ASN A 77 -8.43 35.55 6.23
C ASN A 77 -8.40 36.64 5.16
N ALA A 78 -8.49 36.28 3.87
CA ALA A 78 -8.56 37.23 2.76
C ALA A 78 -9.93 37.95 2.64
N GLY A 79 -10.86 37.75 3.59
CA GLY A 79 -12.18 38.38 3.60
C GLY A 79 -13.15 37.83 2.57
N ARG A 80 -12.82 36.71 1.90
CA ARG A 80 -13.66 36.08 0.86
C ARG A 80 -14.72 35.11 1.40
N GLY A 81 -14.94 35.10 2.73
CA GLY A 81 -15.78 34.11 3.40
C GLY A 81 -15.09 32.75 3.56
N VAL A 82 -15.80 31.78 4.13
CA VAL A 82 -15.26 30.43 4.34
C VAL A 82 -15.59 29.55 3.14
N ALA A 83 -14.57 28.94 2.53
CA ALA A 83 -14.75 27.95 1.47
C ALA A 83 -15.31 26.63 2.03
N VAL A 84 -16.62 26.59 2.31
CA VAL A 84 -17.29 25.49 3.02
C VAL A 84 -17.02 24.12 2.38
N GLY A 85 -17.08 24.02 1.04
CA GLY A 85 -16.81 22.74 0.35
C GLY A 85 -15.38 22.23 0.56
N SER A 86 -14.39 23.11 0.50
CA SER A 86 -12.98 22.76 0.78
C SER A 86 -12.74 22.46 2.25
N ALA A 87 -13.47 23.13 3.16
CA ALA A 87 -13.42 22.86 4.59
C ALA A 87 -13.94 21.45 4.92
N LEU A 88 -15.08 21.06 4.35
CA LEU A 88 -15.63 19.72 4.53
C LEU A 88 -14.70 18.65 3.94
N ALA A 89 -14.16 18.88 2.73
CA ALA A 89 -13.19 17.98 2.12
C ALA A 89 -11.93 17.82 2.98
N SER A 90 -11.38 18.93 3.50
CA SER A 90 -10.24 18.93 4.43
C SER A 90 -10.49 18.03 5.63
N VAL A 91 -11.64 18.20 6.30
CA VAL A 91 -11.99 17.41 7.49
C VAL A 91 -12.14 15.93 7.12
N LEU A 92 -12.83 15.60 6.03
CA LEU A 92 -12.98 14.21 5.56
C LEU A 92 -11.64 13.53 5.31
N PHE A 93 -10.73 14.20 4.61
CA PHE A 93 -9.40 13.67 4.32
C PHE A 93 -8.55 13.47 5.57
N ILE A 94 -8.62 14.41 6.53
CA ILE A 94 -7.93 14.27 7.81
C ILE A 94 -8.49 13.08 8.59
N VAL A 95 -9.82 12.96 8.69
CA VAL A 95 -10.48 11.85 9.39
C VAL A 95 -10.08 10.51 8.77
N ILE A 96 -10.22 10.36 7.46
CA ILE A 96 -9.83 9.12 6.75
C ILE A 96 -8.34 8.81 6.98
N GLY A 97 -7.47 9.82 6.89
CA GLY A 97 -6.03 9.65 7.11
C GLY A 97 -5.69 9.16 8.52
N VAL A 98 -6.29 9.78 9.53
CA VAL A 98 -6.09 9.41 10.94
C VAL A 98 -6.63 8.01 11.23
N PHE A 99 -7.83 7.68 10.76
CA PHE A 99 -8.40 6.33 10.92
C PHE A 99 -7.52 5.26 10.24
N SER A 100 -7.02 5.54 9.03
CA SER A 100 -6.08 4.66 8.33
C SER A 100 -4.81 4.43 9.16
N MET A 101 -4.21 5.47 9.73
CA MET A 101 -3.05 5.32 10.60
C MET A 101 -3.35 4.46 11.83
N PHE A 102 -4.50 4.66 12.49
CA PHE A 102 -4.91 3.82 13.61
C PHE A 102 -5.09 2.35 13.20
N THR A 103 -5.69 2.08 12.05
CA THR A 103 -5.78 0.70 11.52
C THR A 103 -4.39 0.10 11.31
N GLY A 104 -3.44 0.86 10.74
CA GLY A 104 -2.06 0.42 10.57
C GLY A 104 -1.36 0.09 11.89
N LEU A 105 -1.57 0.91 12.92
CA LEU A 105 -1.04 0.67 14.27
C LEU A 105 -1.63 -0.59 14.89
N ILE A 106 -2.95 -0.76 14.83
CA ILE A 106 -3.65 -1.93 15.39
C ILE A 106 -3.16 -3.22 14.73
N LEU A 107 -3.10 -3.26 13.40
CA LEU A 107 -2.63 -4.46 12.69
C LEU A 107 -1.16 -4.77 13.00
N ASN A 108 -0.33 -3.76 13.20
CA ASN A 108 1.07 -3.95 13.58
C ASN A 108 1.21 -4.61 14.95
N GLU A 109 0.43 -4.16 15.93
CA GLU A 109 0.41 -4.80 17.26
C GLU A 109 -0.08 -6.25 17.19
N ILE A 110 -1.11 -6.53 16.38
CA ILE A 110 -1.60 -7.90 16.17
C ILE A 110 -0.52 -8.78 15.51
N ALA A 111 0.17 -8.26 14.48
CA ALA A 111 1.23 -8.97 13.78
C ALA A 111 2.40 -9.31 14.71
N LYS A 112 2.85 -8.32 15.51
CA LYS A 112 3.91 -8.50 16.50
C LYS A 112 3.52 -9.54 17.57
N GLY A 113 2.29 -9.47 18.07
CA GLY A 113 1.78 -10.46 19.03
C GLY A 113 1.75 -11.89 18.49
N LYS A 114 1.51 -12.08 17.18
CA LYS A 114 1.60 -13.41 16.54
C LYS A 114 3.03 -13.93 16.50
N GLU A 115 4.00 -13.08 16.17
CA GLU A 115 5.42 -13.48 16.14
C GLU A 115 5.95 -13.88 17.52
N GLU A 116 5.57 -13.15 18.57
CA GLU A 116 5.95 -13.46 19.95
C GLU A 116 5.41 -14.81 20.42
N LYS A 117 4.15 -15.14 20.10
CA LYS A 117 3.55 -16.45 20.44
C LYS A 117 4.26 -17.60 19.74
N LYS A 118 4.51 -17.46 18.43
CA LYS A 118 5.24 -18.47 17.63
C LYS A 118 6.64 -18.73 18.19
N ASN A 119 7.35 -17.69 18.62
CA ASN A 119 8.70 -17.83 19.19
C ASN A 119 8.69 -18.53 20.57
N LYS A 120 7.58 -18.45 21.33
CA LYS A 120 7.43 -19.20 22.58
C LYS A 120 7.18 -20.69 22.33
N GLU A 121 6.33 -21.04 21.36
CA GLU A 121 6.06 -22.45 21.01
C GLU A 121 7.30 -23.18 20.51
N ILE A 122 8.18 -22.52 19.74
CA ILE A 122 9.43 -23.13 19.25
C ILE A 122 10.45 -23.40 20.38
N ARG A 123 10.33 -22.70 21.51
CA ARG A 123 11.25 -22.82 22.66
C ARG A 123 10.78 -23.82 23.72
N THR A 124 9.61 -24.43 23.55
CA THR A 124 9.04 -25.43 24.47
C THR A 124 9.17 -26.82 23.86
#